data_AF-A0A8H4GIA9-F1
#
_entry.id   AF-A0A8H4GIA9-F1
#
_cell.length_a   1.000
_cell.length_b   1.000
_cell.length_c   1.000
_cell.angle_alpha   90.00
_cell.angle_beta   90.00
_cell.angle_gamma   90.00
#
_symmetry.space_group_name_H-M   'P 1'
#
loop_
_entity.id
_entity.type
_entity.pdbx_description
1 polymer ?
#
loop_
_entity_poly.entity_id
_entity_poly.type
_entity_poly.pdbx_seq_one_letter_code
_entity_poly.pdbx_strand_id
1 'polypeptide(L)'
;MNIQLTTSGVYADIHDDDVLYFTSLPQSRVFSYEVSGSGDWGRTVIHAAYETQNYAEPTPFTQWTIKILNPWEFDLRGLTTVELEWTGTGRFRGATELESTYSVVTTVRSHEKAEQIRECHHRHASTPRLRVIIVPDFTSVGAFDECFKSDSPFDVVIHTASPFRYSITDIQRELLDPAIGGTIALLEAVRKSAPSVKKVIVTSSFASIINSYKGNSWVDHTYSEEDWNPITLSDAHLNPLHGYRASKTFAERACWEFLERENPPFSLVTLCPTLMFGPVVHPLRNLDELNTSNQRIRNFMVGEYKAEIPDTGTSFFLWIDVRDAALAHIRAVEAPEVVNKRFLLTAGYFSNKEICEVIRESFSEYRPQLPEQNAAGGGYPPGGLYRFDNSQATEKLGLTYRTLSASITETVISLQKLQN
;
A
#
# COMPACT_ATOMS: atom_id res chain seq x y z
N MET A 1 -34.48 -24.40 22.64
CA MET A 1 -34.57 -22.92 22.59
C MET A 1 -33.81 -22.42 21.38
N ASN A 2 -34.47 -21.65 20.51
CA ASN A 2 -33.86 -21.02 19.33
C ASN A 2 -33.59 -19.55 19.62
N ILE A 3 -32.35 -19.13 19.47
CA ILE A 3 -31.90 -17.77 19.78
C ILE A 3 -31.25 -17.19 18.53
N GLN A 4 -31.66 -15.97 18.19
CA GLN A 4 -31.02 -15.17 17.16
C GLN A 4 -30.24 -14.04 17.83
N LEU A 5 -28.97 -13.91 17.47
CA LEU A 5 -28.15 -12.74 17.77
C LEU A 5 -28.02 -11.90 16.51
N THR A 6 -28.30 -10.61 16.65
CA THR A 6 -28.08 -9.59 15.63
C THR A 6 -27.16 -8.52 16.18
N THR A 7 -26.16 -8.13 15.39
CA THR A 7 -25.20 -7.07 15.74
C THR A 7 -25.57 -5.77 15.03
N SER A 8 -25.23 -4.63 15.64
CA SER A 8 -25.30 -3.33 14.96
C SER A 8 -24.22 -3.21 13.89
N GLY A 9 -24.53 -2.46 12.83
CA GLY A 9 -23.56 -2.12 11.79
C GLY A 9 -22.56 -1.03 12.19
N VAL A 10 -22.55 -0.62 13.46
CA VAL A 10 -21.58 0.31 14.04
C VAL A 10 -20.97 -0.38 15.24
N TYR A 11 -19.65 -0.37 15.35
CA TYR A 11 -18.95 -0.97 16.47
C TYR A 11 -17.69 -0.22 16.84
N ALA A 12 -17.33 -0.33 18.12
CA ALA A 12 -16.10 0.22 18.66
C ALA A 12 -15.13 -0.92 19.04
N ASP A 13 -13.84 -0.66 18.91
CA ASP A 13 -12.77 -1.50 19.44
C ASP A 13 -11.78 -0.62 20.23
N ILE A 14 -11.07 -1.22 21.18
CA ILE A 14 -10.06 -0.52 21.98
C ILE A 14 -8.69 -1.08 21.64
N HIS A 15 -7.78 -0.23 21.17
CA HIS A 15 -6.40 -0.59 20.91
C HIS A 15 -5.48 0.44 21.53
N ASP A 16 -4.55 0.01 22.39
CA ASP A 16 -3.59 0.89 23.10
C ASP A 16 -4.27 2.14 23.72
N ASP A 17 -5.40 1.94 24.41
CA ASP A 17 -6.25 2.97 25.05
C ASP A 17 -7.04 3.92 24.11
N ASP A 18 -6.95 3.74 22.78
CA ASP A 18 -7.75 4.48 21.80
C ASP A 18 -9.03 3.73 21.41
N VAL A 19 -10.15 4.46 21.34
CA VAL A 19 -11.44 3.93 20.85
C VAL A 19 -11.54 4.12 19.34
N LEU A 20 -11.49 3.02 18.59
CA LEU A 20 -11.64 2.99 17.15
C LEU A 20 -13.08 2.67 16.78
N TYR A 21 -13.68 3.45 15.87
CA TYR A 21 -15.05 3.25 15.40
C TYR A 21 -15.07 2.67 13.99
N PHE A 22 -15.92 1.68 13.76
CA PHE A 22 -16.07 0.99 12.50
C PHE A 22 -17.54 0.87 12.12
N THR A 23 -17.78 0.79 10.81
CA THR A 23 -19.08 0.48 10.25
C THR A 23 -19.00 -0.80 9.42
N SER A 24 -19.81 -1.81 9.75
CA SER A 24 -20.00 -3.02 8.94
C SER A 24 -21.49 -3.24 8.66
N LEU A 25 -21.79 -4.20 7.79
CA LEU A 25 -23.18 -4.63 7.61
C LEU A 25 -23.63 -5.39 8.87
N PRO A 26 -24.82 -5.10 9.43
CA PRO A 26 -25.40 -5.87 10.53
C PRO A 26 -25.39 -7.36 10.23
N GLN A 27 -24.83 -8.16 11.14
CA GLN A 27 -24.79 -9.61 10.98
C GLN A 27 -25.85 -10.25 11.86
N SER A 28 -26.47 -11.33 11.38
CA SER A 28 -27.40 -12.13 12.16
C SER A 28 -27.05 -13.60 12.09
N ARG A 29 -27.08 -14.28 13.24
CA ARG A 29 -26.85 -15.72 13.37
C ARG A 29 -27.89 -16.35 14.30
N VAL A 30 -28.26 -17.58 14.00
CA VAL A 30 -29.20 -18.38 14.80
C VAL A 30 -28.44 -19.56 15.38
N PHE A 31 -28.64 -19.81 16.67
CA PHE A 31 -28.19 -21.03 17.35
C PHE A 31 -29.31 -21.62 18.19
N SER A 32 -29.13 -22.89 18.53
CA SER A 32 -30.16 -23.71 19.16
C SER A 32 -29.56 -24.54 20.28
N TYR A 33 -30.23 -24.56 21.43
CA TYR A 33 -29.90 -25.41 22.58
C TYR A 33 -31.07 -26.31 22.95
N GLU A 34 -30.77 -27.50 23.47
CA GLU A 34 -31.72 -28.27 24.28
C GLU A 34 -31.86 -27.61 25.66
N VAL A 35 -33.10 -27.52 26.16
CA VAL A 35 -33.39 -27.02 27.50
C VAL A 35 -34.36 -28.00 28.13
N SER A 36 -34.02 -28.50 29.32
CA SER A 36 -34.84 -29.47 30.05
C SER A 36 -36.07 -28.78 30.68
N GLY A 37 -37.05 -29.58 31.13
CA GLY A 37 -38.24 -29.06 31.81
C GLY A 37 -37.97 -28.34 33.14
N SER A 38 -36.80 -28.57 33.76
CA SER A 38 -36.31 -27.85 34.95
C SER A 38 -35.56 -26.56 34.64
N GLY A 39 -35.32 -26.25 33.35
CA GLY A 39 -34.58 -25.08 32.91
C GLY A 39 -33.07 -25.31 32.76
N ASP A 40 -32.58 -26.54 32.98
CA ASP A 40 -31.16 -26.86 32.79
C ASP A 40 -30.80 -26.91 31.30
N TRP A 41 -29.69 -26.28 30.95
CA TRP A 41 -29.14 -26.26 29.59
C TRP A 41 -28.56 -27.63 29.20
N GLY A 42 -28.98 -28.13 28.05
CA GLY A 42 -28.52 -29.38 27.44
C GLY A 42 -27.52 -29.15 26.31
N ARG A 43 -27.53 -30.04 25.31
CA ARG A 43 -26.59 -29.98 24.19
C ARG A 43 -26.85 -28.77 23.28
N THR A 44 -25.79 -28.13 22.81
CA THR A 44 -25.86 -27.21 21.66
C THR A 44 -26.23 -28.01 20.40
N VAL A 45 -27.36 -27.67 19.78
CA VAL A 45 -27.85 -28.32 18.57
C VAL A 45 -27.29 -27.63 17.32
N ILE A 46 -27.12 -26.31 17.36
CA ILE A 46 -26.54 -25.51 16.27
C ILE A 46 -25.54 -24.53 16.89
N HIS A 47 -24.27 -24.60 16.48
CA HIS A 47 -23.26 -23.61 16.83
C HIS A 47 -23.26 -22.47 15.80
N ALA A 48 -23.17 -21.22 16.29
CA ALA A 48 -22.92 -20.06 15.46
C ALA A 48 -21.52 -19.53 15.77
N ALA A 49 -20.60 -19.66 14.81
CA ALA A 49 -19.29 -19.01 14.86
C ALA A 49 -19.31 -17.80 13.91
N TYR A 50 -18.66 -16.72 14.35
CA TYR A 50 -18.33 -15.60 13.49
C TYR A 50 -16.89 -15.81 13.01
N GLU A 51 -16.71 -16.09 11.72
CA GLU A 51 -15.38 -16.14 11.13
C GLU A 51 -14.90 -14.72 10.86
N THR A 52 -13.66 -14.43 11.23
CA THR A 52 -13.03 -13.14 10.99
C THR A 52 -11.71 -13.31 10.25
N GLN A 53 -11.42 -12.35 9.36
CA GLN A 53 -10.14 -12.28 8.66
C GLN A 53 -9.20 -11.22 9.24
N ASN A 54 -9.69 -10.14 9.86
CA ASN A 54 -8.85 -8.99 10.23
C ASN A 54 -9.07 -8.40 11.65
N TYR A 55 -10.20 -8.65 12.33
CA TYR A 55 -10.55 -8.06 13.65
C TYR A 55 -11.43 -8.98 14.51
N ALA A 56 -11.66 -8.73 15.81
CA ALA A 56 -12.67 -9.51 16.52
C ALA A 56 -14.08 -9.15 16.00
N GLU A 57 -14.69 -10.02 15.19
CA GLU A 57 -16.08 -9.84 14.77
C GLU A 57 -16.97 -10.87 15.46
N PRO A 58 -18.08 -10.43 16.07
CA PRO A 58 -18.38 -9.05 16.48
C PRO A 58 -17.51 -8.59 17.65
N THR A 59 -17.22 -7.28 17.72
CA THR A 59 -16.40 -6.74 18.82
C THR A 59 -17.18 -6.78 20.14
N PRO A 60 -16.49 -6.84 21.29
CA PRO A 60 -17.13 -6.86 22.62
C PRO A 60 -18.04 -5.65 22.89
N PHE A 61 -17.83 -4.55 22.16
CA PHE A 61 -18.54 -3.27 22.34
C PHE A 61 -19.56 -2.98 21.22
N THR A 62 -20.00 -4.01 20.49
CA THR A 62 -21.15 -3.91 19.57
C THR A 62 -22.46 -3.79 20.33
N GLN A 63 -23.45 -3.09 19.76
CA GLN A 63 -24.82 -3.20 20.25
C GLN A 63 -25.41 -4.52 19.75
N TRP A 64 -25.94 -5.32 20.67
CA TRP A 64 -26.56 -6.61 20.37
C TRP A 64 -28.06 -6.54 20.51
N THR A 65 -28.75 -7.22 19.60
CA THR A 65 -30.16 -7.59 19.76
C THR A 65 -30.25 -9.10 19.89
N ILE A 66 -30.82 -9.56 21.00
CA ILE A 66 -31.07 -10.98 21.25
C ILE A 66 -32.56 -11.23 21.08
N LYS A 67 -32.91 -12.19 20.23
CA LYS A 67 -34.30 -12.57 19.99
C LYS A 67 -34.49 -14.06 20.21
N ILE A 68 -35.38 -14.41 21.13
CA ILE A 68 -35.87 -15.77 21.28
C ILE A 68 -36.88 -16.00 20.15
N LEU A 69 -36.61 -16.97 19.27
CA LEU A 69 -37.43 -17.20 18.07
C LEU A 69 -38.68 -18.02 18.36
N ASN A 70 -38.64 -18.84 19.42
CA ASN A 70 -39.76 -19.70 19.85
C ASN A 70 -40.13 -19.47 21.33
N PRO A 71 -40.48 -18.23 21.74
CA PRO A 71 -40.73 -17.90 23.15
C PRO A 71 -41.96 -18.62 23.73
N TRP A 72 -42.89 -19.07 22.90
CA TRP A 72 -44.10 -19.80 23.34
C TRP A 72 -43.82 -21.21 23.88
N GLU A 73 -42.62 -21.75 23.66
CA GLU A 73 -42.21 -23.05 24.21
C GLU A 73 -41.70 -22.94 25.65
N PHE A 74 -41.57 -21.72 26.19
CA PHE A 74 -40.95 -21.46 27.49
C PHE A 74 -41.84 -20.59 28.38
N ASP A 75 -41.91 -20.91 29.68
CA ASP A 75 -42.48 -20.01 30.68
C ASP A 75 -41.44 -19.01 31.15
N LEU A 76 -41.42 -17.83 30.52
CA LEU A 76 -40.44 -16.78 30.80
C LEU A 76 -40.87 -15.82 31.92
N ARG A 77 -41.98 -16.07 32.62
CA ARG A 77 -42.51 -15.13 33.65
C ARG A 77 -41.56 -14.95 34.85
N GLY A 78 -40.65 -15.90 35.07
CA GLY A 78 -39.61 -15.83 36.09
C GLY A 78 -38.25 -15.31 35.60
N LEU A 79 -38.12 -14.88 34.33
CA LEU A 79 -36.85 -14.41 33.79
C LEU A 79 -36.51 -13.03 34.37
N THR A 80 -35.53 -12.99 35.27
CA THR A 80 -35.08 -11.74 35.91
C THR A 80 -33.78 -11.19 35.33
N THR A 81 -32.97 -12.04 34.69
CA THR A 81 -31.62 -11.71 34.25
C THR A 81 -31.25 -12.52 33.00
N VAL A 82 -30.46 -11.93 32.11
CA VAL A 82 -29.81 -12.60 30.98
C VAL A 82 -28.31 -12.40 31.16
N GLU A 83 -27.58 -13.50 31.37
CA GLU A 83 -26.12 -13.49 31.44
C GLU A 83 -25.54 -13.97 30.11
N LEU A 84 -24.56 -13.24 29.59
CA LEU A 84 -23.89 -13.55 28.34
C LEU A 84 -22.41 -13.79 28.64
N GLU A 85 -21.93 -14.98 28.33
CA GLU A 85 -20.52 -15.34 28.46
C GLU A 85 -19.93 -15.56 27.06
N TRP A 86 -18.79 -14.95 26.78
CA TRP A 86 -18.07 -15.10 25.52
C TRP A 86 -16.61 -15.47 25.77
N THR A 87 -16.14 -16.47 25.04
CA THR A 87 -14.72 -16.82 24.95
C THR A 87 -14.25 -16.61 23.51
N GLY A 88 -13.34 -15.67 23.31
CA GLY A 88 -12.73 -15.38 22.02
C GLY A 88 -11.23 -15.67 22.02
N THR A 89 -10.71 -16.17 20.90
CA THR A 89 -9.27 -16.26 20.62
C THR A 89 -8.95 -15.37 19.44
N GLY A 90 -8.26 -14.25 19.67
CA GLY A 90 -7.78 -13.36 18.61
C GLY A 90 -6.44 -13.83 18.05
N ARG A 91 -6.30 -13.84 16.72
CA ARG A 91 -4.99 -13.80 16.04
C ARG A 91 -4.94 -12.52 15.23
N PHE A 92 -4.17 -11.55 15.71
CA PHE A 92 -3.91 -10.32 14.96
C PHE A 92 -2.92 -10.65 13.83
N ARG A 93 -3.34 -10.47 12.57
CA ARG A 93 -2.42 -10.41 11.44
C ARG A 93 -2.52 -9.02 10.82
N GLY A 94 -1.78 -8.07 11.37
CA GLY A 94 -1.76 -6.71 10.86
C GLY A 94 -0.78 -5.78 11.59
N ALA A 95 0.17 -5.26 10.82
CA ALA A 95 1.02 -4.08 11.08
C ALA A 95 2.05 -4.05 12.23
N THR A 96 2.15 -5.05 13.13
CA THR A 96 3.19 -5.00 14.19
C THR A 96 4.16 -6.19 14.25
N GLU A 97 3.87 -7.31 13.58
CA GLU A 97 4.83 -8.44 13.59
C GLU A 97 6.10 -8.14 12.78
N LEU A 98 6.02 -7.33 11.72
CA LEU A 98 7.16 -7.01 10.85
C LEU A 98 8.14 -5.98 11.45
N GLU A 99 7.64 -5.03 12.26
CA GLU A 99 8.50 -4.11 13.02
C GLU A 99 9.35 -4.85 14.06
N SER A 100 8.95 -6.07 14.44
CA SER A 100 9.56 -6.84 15.53
C SER A 100 10.68 -7.80 15.10
N THR A 101 10.98 -7.94 13.80
CA THR A 101 11.94 -8.96 13.32
C THR A 101 13.23 -8.39 12.75
N TYR A 102 13.21 -7.18 12.20
CA TYR A 102 14.35 -6.61 11.48
C TYR A 102 15.03 -5.46 12.25
N SER A 103 16.35 -5.41 12.16
CA SER A 103 17.11 -4.19 12.45
C SER A 103 17.25 -3.39 11.15
N VAL A 104 16.84 -2.13 11.18
CA VAL A 104 16.75 -1.24 10.03
C VAL A 104 17.77 -0.12 10.16
N VAL A 105 18.54 0.07 9.09
CA VAL A 105 19.30 1.30 8.86
C VAL A 105 18.65 2.02 7.69
N THR A 106 18.16 3.23 7.93
CA THR A 106 17.49 4.05 6.91
C THR A 106 18.25 5.35 6.67
N THR A 107 18.09 5.92 5.48
CA THR A 107 18.76 7.17 5.10
C THR A 107 17.75 8.30 4.90
N VAL A 108 18.13 9.51 5.31
CA VAL A 108 17.32 10.73 5.13
C VAL A 108 18.20 11.90 4.65
N ARG A 109 17.59 12.93 4.06
CA ARG A 109 18.34 14.07 3.49
C ARG A 109 18.68 15.18 4.48
N SER A 110 18.11 15.15 5.69
CA SER A 110 18.31 16.22 6.68
C SER A 110 18.12 15.71 8.11
N HIS A 111 18.69 16.46 9.06
CA HIS A 111 18.50 16.22 10.50
C HIS A 111 17.02 16.27 10.88
N GLU A 112 16.27 17.23 10.36
CA GLU A 112 14.84 17.36 10.65
C GLU A 112 14.04 16.11 10.25
N LYS A 113 14.33 15.55 9.07
CA LYS A 113 13.73 14.28 8.65
C LYS A 113 14.17 13.10 9.51
N ALA A 114 15.38 13.14 10.04
CA ALA A 114 15.85 12.11 10.96
C ALA A 114 15.04 12.13 12.26
N GLU A 115 14.79 13.31 12.82
CA GLU A 115 13.96 13.46 14.02
C GLU A 115 12.52 13.02 13.76
N GLN A 116 11.91 13.41 12.63
CA GLN A 116 10.56 12.97 12.26
C GLN A 116 10.44 11.44 12.21
N ILE A 117 11.41 10.75 11.60
CA ILE A 117 11.43 9.29 11.56
C ILE A 117 11.58 8.70 12.97
N ARG A 118 12.45 9.27 13.80
CA ARG A 118 12.63 8.82 15.19
C ARG A 118 11.37 9.00 16.02
N GLU A 119 10.65 10.09 15.84
CA GLU A 119 9.39 10.37 16.54
C GLU A 119 8.27 9.41 16.11
N CYS A 120 8.10 9.22 14.78
CA CYS A 120 7.13 8.29 14.22
C CYS A 120 7.38 6.84 14.69
N HIS A 121 8.64 6.48 14.91
CA HIS A 121 9.04 5.14 15.35
C HIS A 121 9.71 5.17 16.74
N HIS A 122 9.23 6.01 17.67
CA HIS A 122 9.84 6.22 18.98
C HIS A 122 10.03 4.94 19.80
N ARG A 123 9.12 3.95 19.63
CA ARG A 123 9.23 2.61 20.23
C ARG A 123 10.50 1.87 19.82
N HIS A 124 11.08 2.20 18.66
CA HIS A 124 12.29 1.59 18.13
C HIS A 124 13.49 2.54 18.08
N ALA A 125 13.26 3.85 18.10
CA ALA A 125 14.30 4.88 17.98
C ALA A 125 15.33 4.86 19.12
N SER A 126 14.96 4.35 20.29
CA SER A 126 15.85 4.16 21.45
C SER A 126 16.54 2.78 21.48
N THR A 127 16.30 1.95 20.46
CA THR A 127 16.86 0.59 20.36
C THR A 127 17.91 0.52 19.25
N PRO A 128 18.85 -0.45 19.27
CA PRO A 128 19.77 -0.67 18.17
C PRO A 128 19.09 -1.14 16.87
N ARG A 129 17.76 -1.32 16.87
CA ARG A 129 16.99 -1.79 15.72
C ARG A 129 16.63 -0.71 14.72
N LEU A 130 16.75 0.57 15.06
CA LEU A 130 16.55 1.66 14.10
C LEU A 130 17.72 2.62 14.15
N ARG A 131 18.48 2.69 13.06
CA ARG A 131 19.52 3.69 12.85
C ARG A 131 19.16 4.58 11.68
N VAL A 132 19.17 5.88 11.89
CA VAL A 132 18.90 6.87 10.84
C VAL A 132 20.19 7.59 10.48
N ILE A 133 20.58 7.52 9.20
CA ILE A 133 21.80 8.11 8.66
C ILE A 133 21.43 9.25 7.72
N ILE A 134 22.16 10.36 7.81
CA ILE A 134 21.90 11.52 6.98
C ILE A 134 22.77 11.43 5.72
N VAL A 135 22.12 11.29 4.58
CA VAL A 135 22.72 11.32 3.23
C VAL A 135 22.07 12.48 2.48
N PRO A 136 22.64 13.70 2.56
CA PRO A 136 22.02 14.90 1.97
C PRO A 136 21.83 14.79 0.46
N ASP A 137 22.82 14.20 -0.20
CA ASP A 137 22.85 13.94 -1.63
C ASP A 137 23.41 12.54 -1.88
N PHE A 138 22.56 11.65 -2.38
CA PHE A 138 22.91 10.26 -2.66
C PHE A 138 23.68 10.08 -3.98
N THR A 139 23.83 11.14 -4.77
CA THR A 139 24.58 11.13 -6.03
C THR A 139 26.05 11.47 -5.87
N SER A 140 26.42 11.98 -4.70
CA SER A 140 27.80 12.30 -4.35
C SER A 140 28.67 11.04 -4.25
N VAL A 141 29.93 11.15 -4.66
CA VAL A 141 30.91 10.06 -4.51
C VAL A 141 31.06 9.70 -3.04
N GLY A 142 30.92 8.41 -2.72
CA GLY A 142 30.99 7.93 -1.33
C GLY A 142 29.78 8.27 -0.47
N ALA A 143 28.65 8.72 -1.06
CA ALA A 143 27.44 9.08 -0.31
C ALA A 143 26.93 7.97 0.64
N PHE A 144 27.23 6.71 0.31
CA PHE A 144 26.83 5.55 1.11
C PHE A 144 27.95 4.97 1.99
N ASP A 145 29.14 5.58 2.04
CA ASP A 145 30.29 5.03 2.77
C ASP A 145 30.00 4.89 4.27
N GLU A 146 29.34 5.88 4.88
CA GLU A 146 28.91 5.80 6.28
C GLU A 146 27.73 4.83 6.49
N CYS A 147 26.93 4.56 5.45
CA CYS A 147 25.73 3.74 5.58
C CYS A 147 26.07 2.31 5.99
N PHE A 148 27.15 1.77 5.43
CA PHE A 148 27.59 0.40 5.63
C PHE A 148 28.57 0.21 6.80
N LYS A 149 28.97 1.29 7.50
CA LYS A 149 29.74 1.18 8.74
C LYS A 149 28.81 0.73 9.87
N SER A 150 28.87 -0.54 10.23
CA SER A 150 28.00 -1.13 11.26
C SER A 150 28.73 -2.27 11.96
N ASP A 151 28.51 -2.40 13.27
CA ASP A 151 29.02 -3.53 14.06
C ASP A 151 28.29 -4.84 13.72
N SER A 152 27.12 -4.74 13.09
CA SER A 152 26.33 -5.89 12.59
C SER A 152 26.31 -5.91 11.06
N PRO A 153 26.46 -7.08 10.43
CA PRO A 153 26.41 -7.21 8.97
C PRO A 153 25.02 -6.88 8.43
N PHE A 154 24.97 -6.45 7.17
CA PHE A 154 23.72 -6.24 6.44
C PHE A 154 23.38 -7.48 5.62
N ASP A 155 22.16 -7.99 5.75
CA ASP A 155 21.66 -9.11 4.93
C ASP A 155 21.04 -8.65 3.61
N VAL A 156 20.33 -7.52 3.62
CA VAL A 156 19.55 -7.02 2.49
C VAL A 156 19.62 -5.50 2.41
N VAL A 157 19.60 -4.97 1.18
CA VAL A 157 19.49 -3.53 0.91
C VAL A 157 18.24 -3.26 0.10
N ILE A 158 17.45 -2.26 0.50
CA ILE A 158 16.28 -1.79 -0.24
C ILE A 158 16.54 -0.36 -0.74
N HIS A 159 16.61 -0.20 -2.06
CA HIS A 159 16.81 1.09 -2.70
C HIS A 159 15.49 1.64 -3.25
N THR A 160 14.86 2.52 -2.47
CA THR A 160 13.61 3.21 -2.87
C THR A 160 13.85 4.64 -3.36
N ALA A 161 15.05 5.19 -3.12
CA ALA A 161 15.36 6.58 -3.40
C ALA A 161 15.54 6.81 -4.90
N SER A 162 14.77 7.74 -5.46
CA SER A 162 14.90 8.16 -6.85
C SER A 162 14.46 9.63 -6.95
N PRO A 163 15.12 10.44 -7.79
CA PRO A 163 14.75 11.84 -7.95
C PRO A 163 13.38 11.89 -8.65
N PHE A 164 12.41 12.55 -8.03
CA PHE A 164 11.11 12.78 -8.62
C PHE A 164 10.66 14.21 -8.34
N ARG A 165 10.64 15.04 -9.39
CA ARG A 165 10.04 16.38 -9.40
C ARG A 165 9.40 16.62 -10.76
N TYR A 166 8.31 17.37 -10.80
CA TYR A 166 7.66 17.76 -12.08
C TYR A 166 8.22 19.05 -12.67
N SER A 167 8.70 19.95 -11.82
CA SER A 167 9.38 21.18 -12.23
C SER A 167 10.86 20.88 -12.49
N ILE A 168 11.16 20.37 -13.68
CA ILE A 168 12.53 20.07 -14.11
C ILE A 168 12.90 21.01 -15.24
N THR A 169 14.03 21.70 -15.10
CA THR A 169 14.58 22.56 -16.15
C THR A 169 15.62 21.85 -17.00
N ASP A 170 16.38 20.92 -16.41
CA ASP A 170 17.38 20.10 -17.08
C ASP A 170 17.12 18.61 -16.81
N ILE A 171 16.51 17.92 -17.77
CA ILE A 171 16.17 16.50 -17.68
C ILE A 171 17.43 15.62 -17.51
N GLN A 172 18.56 16.01 -18.08
CA GLN A 172 19.78 15.23 -17.93
C GLN A 172 20.26 15.30 -16.49
N ARG A 173 20.52 16.52 -16.00
CA ARG A 173 21.17 16.74 -14.70
C ARG A 173 20.26 16.54 -13.50
N GLU A 174 18.97 16.82 -13.64
CA GLU A 174 18.03 16.77 -12.51
C GLU A 174 17.28 15.43 -12.43
N LEU A 175 17.36 14.57 -13.46
CA LEU A 175 16.58 13.34 -13.52
C LEU A 175 17.35 12.11 -14.00
N LEU A 176 17.97 12.15 -15.18
CA LEU A 176 18.68 10.99 -15.73
C LEU A 176 19.95 10.66 -14.94
N ASP A 177 20.88 11.60 -14.84
CA ASP A 177 22.15 11.45 -14.13
C ASP A 177 21.94 11.00 -12.68
N PRO A 178 21.08 11.65 -11.87
CA PRO A 178 20.88 11.24 -10.48
C PRO A 178 20.20 9.88 -10.35
N ALA A 179 19.27 9.52 -11.25
CA ALA A 179 18.61 8.21 -11.21
C ALA A 179 19.58 7.08 -11.56
N ILE A 180 20.36 7.22 -12.63
CA ILE A 180 21.30 6.21 -13.10
C ILE A 180 22.51 6.16 -12.17
N GLY A 181 23.18 7.29 -11.98
CA GLY A 181 24.41 7.39 -11.20
C GLY A 181 24.20 7.05 -9.72
N GLY A 182 23.12 7.54 -9.10
CA GLY A 182 22.86 7.22 -7.69
C GLY A 182 22.53 5.75 -7.45
N THR A 183 21.86 5.10 -8.40
CA THR A 183 21.58 3.65 -8.30
C THR A 183 22.86 2.83 -8.45
N ILE A 184 23.70 3.15 -9.43
CA ILE A 184 25.01 2.48 -9.62
C ILE A 184 25.91 2.71 -8.40
N ALA A 185 25.99 3.94 -7.89
CA ALA A 185 26.81 4.27 -6.73
C ALA A 185 26.40 3.46 -5.49
N LEU A 186 25.11 3.21 -5.28
CA LEU A 186 24.65 2.33 -4.22
C LEU A 186 25.13 0.89 -4.45
N LEU A 187 24.93 0.33 -5.65
CA LEU A 187 25.34 -1.05 -5.95
C LEU A 187 26.84 -1.25 -5.78
N GLU A 188 27.65 -0.27 -6.20
CA GLU A 188 29.10 -0.25 -5.98
C GLU A 188 29.45 -0.21 -4.49
N ALA A 189 28.76 0.64 -3.71
CA ALA A 189 28.97 0.74 -2.27
C ALA A 189 28.59 -0.56 -1.54
N VAL A 190 27.48 -1.20 -1.92
CA VAL A 190 27.08 -2.51 -1.37
C VAL A 190 28.15 -3.56 -1.68
N ARG A 191 28.58 -3.67 -2.94
CA ARG A 191 29.61 -4.63 -3.36
C ARG A 191 30.92 -4.43 -2.60
N LYS A 192 31.35 -3.18 -2.44
CA LYS A 192 32.62 -2.81 -1.81
C LYS A 192 32.60 -2.97 -0.29
N SER A 193 31.53 -2.53 0.35
CA SER A 193 31.51 -2.27 1.80
C SER A 193 30.57 -3.19 2.58
N ALA A 194 29.70 -3.94 1.91
CA ALA A 194 28.73 -4.83 2.55
C ALA A 194 28.68 -6.23 1.87
N PRO A 195 29.79 -6.99 1.86
CA PRO A 195 29.87 -8.29 1.19
C PRO A 195 28.93 -9.36 1.80
N SER A 196 28.39 -9.12 2.99
CA SER A 196 27.38 -9.98 3.63
C SER A 196 25.99 -9.86 3.00
N VAL A 197 25.74 -8.81 2.22
CA VAL A 197 24.44 -8.58 1.58
C VAL A 197 24.16 -9.70 0.59
N LYS A 198 23.02 -10.35 0.76
CA LYS A 198 22.55 -11.48 -0.07
C LYS A 198 21.63 -11.01 -1.18
N LYS A 199 20.94 -9.89 -0.98
CA LYS A 199 19.93 -9.38 -1.90
C LYS A 199 19.88 -7.86 -1.89
N VAL A 200 19.79 -7.26 -3.07
CA VAL A 200 19.48 -5.85 -3.26
C VAL A 200 18.14 -5.76 -3.96
N ILE A 201 17.19 -5.05 -3.37
CA ILE A 201 15.85 -4.80 -3.91
C ILE A 201 15.79 -3.35 -4.34
N VAL A 202 15.47 -3.09 -5.60
CA VAL A 202 15.37 -1.74 -6.17
C VAL A 202 13.92 -1.43 -6.54
N THR A 203 13.42 -0.29 -6.08
CA THR A 203 12.11 0.23 -6.51
C THR A 203 12.26 0.90 -7.88
N SER A 204 11.91 0.16 -8.92
CA SER A 204 11.76 0.68 -10.28
C SER A 204 10.36 1.27 -10.46
N SER A 205 9.74 1.12 -11.62
CA SER A 205 8.38 1.58 -11.91
C SER A 205 7.82 0.88 -13.14
N PHE A 206 6.51 0.77 -13.25
CA PHE A 206 5.85 0.44 -14.53
C PHE A 206 6.27 1.37 -15.68
N ALA A 207 6.82 2.56 -15.38
CA ALA A 207 7.43 3.43 -16.38
C ALA A 207 8.63 2.81 -17.12
N SER A 208 9.31 1.79 -16.56
CA SER A 208 10.36 1.02 -17.24
C SER A 208 9.83 -0.16 -18.07
N ILE A 209 8.53 -0.45 -17.96
CA ILE A 209 7.84 -1.58 -18.62
C ILE A 209 6.98 -1.05 -19.77
N ILE A 210 6.18 -0.01 -19.53
CA ILE A 210 5.20 0.50 -20.49
C ILE A 210 5.85 0.98 -21.79
N ASN A 211 5.18 0.73 -22.92
CA ASN A 211 5.62 1.27 -24.21
C ASN A 211 5.19 2.74 -24.35
N SER A 212 6.16 3.64 -24.22
CA SER A 212 5.94 5.10 -24.24
C SER A 212 5.27 5.61 -25.52
N TYR A 213 5.45 4.93 -26.66
CA TYR A 213 4.95 5.38 -27.96
C TYR A 213 3.57 4.81 -28.29
N LYS A 214 3.15 3.75 -27.58
CA LYS A 214 1.84 3.12 -27.78
C LYS A 214 0.84 3.59 -26.74
N GLY A 215 1.26 3.88 -25.51
CA GLY A 215 0.34 4.29 -24.44
C GLY A 215 -0.83 3.32 -24.28
N ASN A 216 -2.05 3.84 -24.16
CA ASN A 216 -3.28 3.03 -24.09
C ASN A 216 -3.71 2.40 -25.42
N SER A 217 -3.10 2.75 -26.56
CA SER A 217 -3.51 2.24 -27.88
C SER A 217 -3.07 0.79 -28.14
N TRP A 218 -2.26 0.19 -27.26
CA TRP A 218 -1.81 -1.21 -27.41
C TRP A 218 -2.77 -2.20 -26.74
N VAL A 219 -4.06 -2.10 -27.08
CA VAL A 219 -5.15 -2.81 -26.40
C VAL A 219 -5.03 -4.34 -26.45
N ASP A 220 -4.38 -4.86 -27.49
CA ASP A 220 -4.15 -6.29 -27.66
C ASP A 220 -2.89 -6.82 -26.95
N HIS A 221 -2.10 -5.96 -26.32
CA HIS A 221 -0.89 -6.35 -25.59
C HIS A 221 -1.20 -6.70 -24.14
N THR A 222 -0.48 -7.67 -23.60
CA THR A 222 -0.47 -7.98 -22.16
C THR A 222 0.88 -7.57 -21.60
N TYR A 223 0.93 -6.49 -20.83
CA TYR A 223 2.17 -6.08 -20.16
C TYR A 223 2.56 -7.06 -19.07
N SER A 224 3.83 -7.47 -19.05
CA SER A 224 4.41 -8.30 -18.00
C SER A 224 5.78 -7.77 -17.56
N GLU A 225 6.44 -8.47 -16.65
CA GLU A 225 7.79 -8.12 -16.22
C GLU A 225 8.88 -8.36 -17.27
N GLU A 226 8.55 -9.03 -18.37
CA GLU A 226 9.46 -9.25 -19.49
C GLU A 226 9.56 -8.01 -20.39
N ASP A 227 8.54 -7.15 -20.37
CA ASP A 227 8.49 -5.96 -21.19
C ASP A 227 9.48 -4.89 -20.70
N TRP A 228 10.11 -4.23 -21.67
CA TRP A 228 10.94 -3.06 -21.45
C TRP A 228 10.41 -1.89 -22.26
N ASN A 229 10.41 -0.72 -21.64
CA ASN A 229 10.09 0.52 -22.32
C ASN A 229 11.12 0.76 -23.44
N PRO A 230 10.68 0.88 -24.71
CA PRO A 230 11.58 1.08 -25.85
C PRO A 230 12.11 2.53 -25.95
N ILE A 231 11.84 3.38 -24.95
CA ILE A 231 12.29 4.77 -24.91
C ILE A 231 13.81 4.88 -25.05
N THR A 232 14.27 5.82 -25.86
CA THR A 232 15.70 6.12 -26.03
C THR A 232 16.13 7.26 -25.10
N LEU A 233 17.45 7.42 -24.88
CA LEU A 233 17.98 8.58 -24.16
C LEU A 233 17.64 9.90 -24.86
N SER A 234 17.61 9.90 -26.20
CA SER A 234 17.20 11.07 -26.98
C SER A 234 15.75 11.46 -26.69
N ASP A 235 14.86 10.47 -26.54
CA ASP A 235 13.45 10.73 -26.26
C ASP A 235 13.20 11.33 -24.88
N ALA A 236 14.13 11.16 -23.93
CA ALA A 236 14.02 11.71 -22.58
C ALA A 236 13.77 13.22 -22.62
N HIS A 237 14.33 13.91 -23.61
CA HIS A 237 14.23 15.37 -23.74
C HIS A 237 12.96 15.87 -24.46
N LEU A 238 12.10 14.96 -24.95
CA LEU A 238 10.88 15.36 -25.65
C LEU A 238 9.88 16.09 -24.75
N ASN A 239 9.75 15.64 -23.50
CA ASN A 239 8.91 16.26 -22.48
C ASN A 239 9.22 15.66 -21.09
N PRO A 240 8.78 16.30 -19.98
CA PRO A 240 9.06 15.80 -18.63
C PRO A 240 8.59 14.36 -18.36
N LEU A 241 7.47 13.93 -18.96
CA LEU A 241 6.96 12.57 -18.80
C LEU A 241 7.89 11.54 -19.45
N HIS A 242 8.41 11.84 -20.64
CA HIS A 242 9.43 11.02 -21.30
C HIS A 242 10.73 11.02 -20.51
N GLY A 243 11.15 12.16 -19.96
CA GLY A 243 12.30 12.24 -19.06
C GLY A 243 12.17 11.28 -17.88
N TYR A 244 11.00 11.27 -17.21
CA TYR A 244 10.72 10.36 -16.10
C TYR A 244 10.71 8.89 -16.52
N ARG A 245 10.10 8.57 -17.66
CA ARG A 245 10.10 7.20 -18.19
C ARG A 245 11.50 6.72 -18.53
N ALA A 246 12.30 7.58 -19.18
CA ALA A 246 13.68 7.28 -19.50
C ALA A 246 14.50 7.08 -18.22
N SER A 247 14.39 7.95 -17.22
CA SER A 247 15.16 7.82 -15.98
C SER A 247 14.88 6.51 -15.25
N LYS A 248 13.61 6.11 -15.15
CA LYS A 248 13.23 4.80 -14.57
C LYS A 248 13.74 3.63 -15.41
N THR A 249 13.62 3.71 -16.74
CA THR A 249 14.06 2.66 -17.65
C THR A 249 15.57 2.46 -17.58
N PHE A 250 16.35 3.52 -17.70
CA PHE A 250 17.81 3.44 -17.75
C PHE A 250 18.45 3.19 -16.38
N ALA A 251 17.85 3.68 -15.29
CA ALA A 251 18.31 3.32 -13.94
C ALA A 251 18.13 1.82 -13.66
N GLU A 252 16.98 1.24 -14.05
CA GLU A 252 16.75 -0.19 -13.89
C GLU A 252 17.67 -1.02 -14.79
N ARG A 253 17.83 -0.65 -16.07
CA ARG A 253 18.78 -1.31 -16.98
C ARG A 253 20.20 -1.30 -16.43
N ALA A 254 20.65 -0.15 -15.90
CA ALA A 254 21.96 -0.04 -15.29
C ALA A 254 22.15 -0.99 -14.09
N CYS A 255 21.09 -1.30 -13.33
CA CYS A 255 21.17 -2.32 -12.28
C CYS A 255 21.45 -3.71 -12.83
N TRP A 256 20.73 -4.11 -13.88
CA TRP A 256 20.88 -5.41 -14.52
C TRP A 256 22.23 -5.53 -15.22
N GLU A 257 22.66 -4.50 -15.94
CA GLU A 257 23.98 -4.42 -16.56
C GLU A 257 25.11 -4.48 -15.52
N PHE A 258 24.94 -3.82 -14.36
CA PHE A 258 25.89 -3.92 -13.25
C PHE A 258 25.99 -5.36 -12.73
N LEU A 259 24.85 -6.02 -12.50
CA LEU A 259 24.81 -7.41 -12.04
C LEU A 259 25.54 -8.34 -13.01
N GLU A 260 25.29 -8.20 -14.32
CA GLU A 260 25.93 -8.99 -15.36
C GLU A 260 27.43 -8.74 -15.47
N ARG A 261 27.84 -7.47 -15.47
CA ARG A 261 29.24 -7.06 -15.69
C ARG A 261 30.12 -7.31 -14.48
N GLU A 262 29.63 -6.99 -13.29
CA GLU A 262 30.41 -7.00 -12.06
C GLU A 262 30.28 -8.29 -11.26
N ASN A 263 29.25 -9.11 -11.56
CA ASN A 263 28.94 -10.37 -10.89
C ASN A 263 29.08 -10.30 -9.36
N PRO A 264 28.37 -9.38 -8.69
CA PRO A 264 28.46 -9.21 -7.24
C PRO A 264 27.91 -10.44 -6.50
N PRO A 265 28.25 -10.62 -5.20
CA PRO A 265 27.79 -11.78 -4.43
C PRO A 265 26.29 -11.73 -4.07
N PHE A 266 25.65 -10.57 -4.20
CA PHE A 266 24.22 -10.40 -3.95
C PHE A 266 23.38 -10.68 -5.20
N SER A 267 22.15 -11.11 -4.98
CA SER A 267 21.10 -11.14 -6.01
C SER A 267 20.40 -9.80 -6.15
N LEU A 268 19.84 -9.53 -7.33
CA LEU A 268 19.09 -8.31 -7.61
C LEU A 268 17.59 -8.61 -7.77
N VAL A 269 16.73 -7.76 -7.21
CA VAL A 269 15.29 -7.79 -7.45
C VAL A 269 14.84 -6.39 -7.80
N THR A 270 14.05 -6.22 -8.86
CA THR A 270 13.42 -4.94 -9.16
C THR A 270 11.92 -5.06 -9.00
N LEU A 271 11.34 -4.10 -8.29
CA LEU A 271 9.90 -4.00 -8.09
C LEU A 271 9.40 -2.82 -8.91
N CYS A 272 8.46 -3.07 -9.82
CA CYS A 272 7.94 -2.11 -10.78
C CYS A 272 6.50 -1.73 -10.41
N PRO A 273 6.30 -0.86 -9.40
CA PRO A 273 4.97 -0.39 -9.04
C PRO A 273 4.36 0.46 -10.15
N THR A 274 3.05 0.30 -10.29
CA THR A 274 2.16 1.15 -11.09
C THR A 274 1.77 2.40 -10.30
N LEU A 275 0.73 3.14 -10.71
CA LEU A 275 0.35 4.37 -10.02
C LEU A 275 -0.02 4.07 -8.56
N MET A 276 0.63 4.73 -7.61
CA MET A 276 0.51 4.35 -6.21
C MET A 276 -0.49 5.23 -5.45
N PHE A 277 -1.57 4.65 -4.95
CA PHE A 277 -2.53 5.31 -4.04
C PHE A 277 -2.36 4.79 -2.61
N GLY A 278 -3.02 5.42 -1.65
CA GLY A 278 -3.07 4.94 -0.27
C GLY A 278 -2.74 6.03 0.75
N PRO A 279 -2.98 5.72 2.04
CA PRO A 279 -2.84 6.67 3.13
C PRO A 279 -1.40 7.20 3.26
N VAL A 280 -1.28 8.46 3.63
CA VAL A 280 0.01 9.11 3.87
C VAL A 280 0.44 8.80 5.30
N VAL A 281 1.57 8.10 5.44
CA VAL A 281 2.10 7.65 6.73
C VAL A 281 3.09 8.66 7.32
N HIS A 282 3.67 9.53 6.50
CA HIS A 282 4.67 10.50 6.96
C HIS A 282 4.04 11.85 7.30
N PRO A 283 4.54 12.56 8.33
CA PRO A 283 4.14 13.94 8.58
C PRO A 283 4.44 14.78 7.35
N LEU A 284 3.40 15.30 6.70
CA LEU A 284 3.56 16.31 5.66
C LEU A 284 3.54 17.67 6.32
N ARG A 285 4.44 18.56 5.92
CA ARG A 285 4.39 19.95 6.40
C ARG A 285 3.18 20.70 5.85
N ASN A 286 2.75 20.33 4.65
CA ASN A 286 1.56 20.83 3.98
C ASN A 286 1.16 19.88 2.83
N LEU A 287 -0.02 20.10 2.25
CA LEU A 287 -0.56 19.27 1.18
C LEU A 287 0.24 19.36 -0.15
N ASP A 288 1.13 20.35 -0.31
CA ASP A 288 1.96 20.48 -1.53
C ASP A 288 3.08 19.42 -1.56
N GLU A 289 3.39 18.79 -0.42
CA GLU A 289 4.34 17.69 -0.31
C GLU A 289 3.72 16.31 -0.65
N LEU A 290 2.42 16.26 -0.97
CA LEU A 290 1.76 15.03 -1.40
C LEU A 290 2.40 14.44 -2.66
N ASN A 291 2.49 13.12 -2.72
CA ASN A 291 2.83 12.46 -3.98
C ASN A 291 1.76 12.77 -5.04
N THR A 292 2.15 12.77 -6.31
CA THR A 292 1.28 13.24 -7.38
C THR A 292 0.05 12.37 -7.61
N SER A 293 0.13 11.10 -7.24
CA SER A 293 -1.01 10.20 -7.26
C SER A 293 -2.08 10.63 -6.25
N ASN A 294 -1.69 10.93 -5.01
CA ASN A 294 -2.62 11.38 -3.97
C ASN A 294 -3.05 12.84 -4.15
N GLN A 295 -2.27 13.66 -4.87
CA GLN A 295 -2.73 15.00 -5.30
C GLN A 295 -4.03 14.92 -6.12
N ARG A 296 -4.23 13.88 -6.94
CA ARG A 296 -5.50 13.69 -7.68
C ARG A 296 -6.70 13.55 -6.75
N ILE A 297 -6.55 12.75 -5.69
CA ILE A 297 -7.58 12.52 -4.68
C ILE A 297 -7.85 13.83 -3.92
N ARG A 298 -6.78 14.51 -3.50
CA ARG A 298 -6.87 15.82 -2.83
C ARG A 298 -7.58 16.87 -3.70
N ASN A 299 -7.33 16.90 -5.01
CA ASN A 299 -7.93 17.86 -5.93
C ASN A 299 -9.44 17.64 -6.11
N PHE A 300 -9.92 16.40 -6.01
CA PHE A 300 -11.34 16.13 -5.87
C PHE A 300 -11.89 16.65 -4.53
N MET A 301 -11.22 16.38 -3.42
CA MET A 301 -11.67 16.81 -2.08
C MET A 301 -11.81 18.33 -1.95
N VAL A 302 -10.89 19.10 -2.55
CA VAL A 302 -10.91 20.58 -2.46
C VAL A 302 -11.70 21.25 -3.59
N GLY A 303 -12.21 20.47 -4.55
CA GLY A 303 -13.02 20.98 -5.66
C GLY A 303 -12.26 21.65 -6.79
N GLU A 304 -10.95 21.38 -6.95
CA GLU A 304 -10.20 21.81 -8.14
C GLU A 304 -10.74 21.16 -9.42
N TYR A 305 -11.29 19.95 -9.29
CA TYR A 305 -11.94 19.24 -10.38
C TYR A 305 -13.45 19.41 -10.38
N LYS A 306 -14.01 20.46 -9.76
CA LYS A 306 -15.48 20.62 -9.67
C LYS A 306 -16.18 20.79 -11.02
N ALA A 307 -15.51 21.41 -11.99
CA ALA A 307 -16.10 21.70 -13.30
C ALA A 307 -16.27 20.46 -14.18
N GLU A 308 -15.30 19.54 -14.15
CA GLU A 308 -15.27 18.32 -14.95
C GLU A 308 -14.35 17.28 -14.31
N ILE A 309 -14.55 16.01 -14.65
CA ILE A 309 -13.62 14.94 -14.25
C ILE A 309 -12.46 14.95 -15.25
N PRO A 310 -11.21 15.28 -14.84
CA PRO A 310 -10.09 15.33 -15.77
C PRO A 310 -9.80 13.95 -16.36
N ASP A 311 -9.27 13.93 -17.58
CA ASP A 311 -8.80 12.70 -18.20
C ASP A 311 -7.82 11.95 -17.28
N THR A 312 -8.05 10.64 -17.14
CA THR A 312 -7.20 9.75 -16.33
C THR A 312 -5.74 9.84 -16.79
N GLY A 313 -5.54 9.91 -18.10
CA GLY A 313 -4.27 10.04 -18.77
C GLY A 313 -4.20 9.17 -20.01
N THR A 314 -3.12 9.28 -20.76
CA THR A 314 -2.95 8.58 -22.04
C THR A 314 -2.21 7.25 -21.92
N SER A 315 -1.75 6.85 -20.73
CA SER A 315 -0.91 5.65 -20.58
C SER A 315 -0.95 4.95 -19.22
N PHE A 316 -1.28 5.62 -18.11
CA PHE A 316 -1.23 5.01 -16.78
C PHE A 316 -2.64 4.76 -16.25
N PHE A 317 -3.18 3.57 -16.53
CA PHE A 317 -4.47 3.11 -16.00
C PHE A 317 -4.31 2.01 -14.96
N LEU A 318 -3.09 1.55 -14.69
CA LEU A 318 -2.82 0.59 -13.64
C LEU A 318 -2.46 1.31 -12.34
N TRP A 319 -2.86 0.72 -11.22
CA TRP A 319 -2.58 1.24 -9.89
C TRP A 319 -2.26 0.16 -8.87
N ILE A 320 -1.71 0.57 -7.73
CA ILE A 320 -1.46 -0.28 -6.55
C ILE A 320 -1.58 0.55 -5.26
N ASP A 321 -1.99 -0.07 -4.15
CA ASP A 321 -1.93 0.55 -2.83
C ASP A 321 -0.47 0.58 -2.31
N VAL A 322 -0.04 1.70 -1.73
CA VAL A 322 1.30 1.91 -1.16
C VAL A 322 1.68 0.85 -0.13
N ARG A 323 0.70 0.33 0.62
CA ARG A 323 0.93 -0.73 1.63
C ARG A 323 1.17 -2.08 0.98
N ASP A 324 0.52 -2.36 -0.14
CA ASP A 324 0.75 -3.59 -0.90
C ASP A 324 2.11 -3.51 -1.61
N ALA A 325 2.48 -2.33 -2.13
CA ALA A 325 3.82 -2.10 -2.67
C ALA A 325 4.91 -2.24 -1.58
N ALA A 326 4.70 -1.71 -0.38
CA ALA A 326 5.61 -1.88 0.75
C ALA A 326 5.71 -3.36 1.17
N LEU A 327 4.58 -4.06 1.24
CA LEU A 327 4.55 -5.49 1.53
C LEU A 327 5.34 -6.28 0.48
N ALA A 328 5.26 -5.93 -0.80
CA ALA A 328 6.04 -6.58 -1.86
C ALA A 328 7.56 -6.48 -1.63
N HIS A 329 8.04 -5.34 -1.11
CA HIS A 329 9.46 -5.19 -0.76
C HIS A 329 9.84 -6.19 0.34
N ILE A 330 9.04 -6.26 1.40
CA ILE A 330 9.27 -7.19 2.51
C ILE A 330 9.18 -8.65 2.04
N ARG A 331 8.19 -9.01 1.24
CA ARG A 331 8.07 -10.37 0.70
C ARG A 331 9.27 -10.75 -0.16
N ALA A 332 9.81 -9.79 -0.91
CA ALA A 332 11.05 -10.00 -1.66
C ALA A 332 12.27 -10.19 -0.73
N VAL A 333 12.31 -9.58 0.45
CA VAL A 333 13.31 -9.88 1.50
C VAL A 333 13.16 -11.33 1.97
N GLU A 334 11.94 -11.74 2.30
CA GLU A 334 11.63 -13.01 2.95
C GLU A 334 11.70 -14.24 2.03
N ALA A 335 11.54 -14.07 0.72
CA ALA A 335 11.48 -15.16 -0.25
C ALA A 335 12.88 -15.52 -0.81
N PRO A 336 13.57 -16.56 -0.30
CA PRO A 336 14.92 -16.91 -0.75
C PRO A 336 15.00 -17.35 -2.22
N GLU A 337 13.92 -17.89 -2.77
CA GLU A 337 13.79 -18.33 -4.17
C GLU A 337 13.66 -17.16 -5.16
N VAL A 338 13.38 -15.95 -4.65
CA VAL A 338 13.29 -14.74 -5.47
C VAL A 338 14.69 -14.17 -5.66
N VAL A 339 15.29 -14.55 -6.79
CA VAL A 339 16.67 -14.21 -7.18
C VAL A 339 16.66 -13.71 -8.62
N ASN A 340 17.22 -12.53 -8.87
CA ASN A 340 17.41 -11.98 -10.23
C ASN A 340 16.08 -11.90 -10.99
N LYS A 341 15.08 -11.27 -10.37
CA LYS A 341 13.72 -11.10 -10.91
C LYS A 341 13.24 -9.66 -10.94
N ARG A 342 12.40 -9.35 -11.93
CA ARG A 342 11.56 -8.16 -12.02
C ARG A 342 10.15 -8.54 -11.60
N PHE A 343 9.41 -7.64 -10.93
CA PHE A 343 8.00 -7.85 -10.54
C PHE A 343 7.13 -6.66 -10.94
N LEU A 344 6.04 -6.90 -11.66
CA LEU A 344 5.03 -5.89 -11.98
C LEU A 344 4.06 -5.83 -10.81
N LEU A 345 3.99 -4.69 -10.13
CA LEU A 345 3.10 -4.54 -8.97
C LEU A 345 1.88 -3.71 -9.35
N THR A 346 0.75 -4.39 -9.47
CA THR A 346 -0.54 -3.79 -9.86
C THR A 346 -1.71 -4.51 -9.20
N ALA A 347 -2.64 -3.75 -8.65
CA ALA A 347 -3.91 -4.23 -8.11
C ALA A 347 -5.01 -4.32 -9.19
N GLY A 348 -4.81 -3.62 -10.31
CA GLY A 348 -5.77 -3.61 -11.42
C GLY A 348 -5.84 -2.24 -12.09
N TYR A 349 -6.98 -1.97 -12.72
CA TYR A 349 -7.24 -0.72 -13.41
C TYR A 349 -7.89 0.33 -12.49
N PHE A 350 -7.69 1.59 -12.83
CA PHE A 350 -8.44 2.71 -12.27
C PHE A 350 -8.72 3.76 -13.35
N SER A 351 -9.67 4.62 -13.05
CA SER A 351 -9.99 5.84 -13.77
C SER A 351 -10.25 6.98 -12.78
N ASN A 352 -10.04 8.23 -13.19
CA ASN A 352 -10.37 9.40 -12.37
C ASN A 352 -11.87 9.44 -12.05
N LYS A 353 -12.72 8.88 -12.94
CA LYS A 353 -14.15 8.73 -12.72
C LYS A 353 -14.44 7.80 -11.55
N GLU A 354 -13.83 6.62 -11.48
CA GLU A 354 -13.99 5.71 -10.33
C GLU A 354 -13.50 6.34 -9.03
N ILE A 355 -12.38 7.09 -9.05
CA ILE A 355 -11.93 7.83 -7.86
C ILE A 355 -13.00 8.82 -7.39
N CYS A 356 -13.55 9.61 -8.31
CA CYS A 356 -14.62 10.57 -8.02
C CYS A 356 -15.88 9.89 -7.44
N GLU A 357 -16.26 8.74 -8.01
CA GLU A 357 -17.41 7.94 -7.56
C GLU A 357 -17.18 7.37 -6.15
N VAL A 358 -16.01 6.79 -5.86
CA VAL A 358 -15.67 6.32 -4.51
C VAL A 358 -15.75 7.46 -3.49
N ILE A 359 -15.20 8.64 -3.79
CA ILE A 359 -15.26 9.78 -2.87
C ILE A 359 -16.72 10.23 -2.65
N ARG A 360 -17.52 10.28 -3.70
CA ARG A 360 -18.94 10.68 -3.64
C ARG A 360 -19.79 9.75 -2.78
N GLU A 361 -19.53 8.45 -2.89
CA GLU A 361 -20.25 7.39 -2.18
C GLU A 361 -19.85 7.35 -0.71
N SER A 362 -18.54 7.38 -0.42
CA SER A 362 -18.00 7.23 0.93
C SER A 362 -18.07 8.50 1.78
N PHE A 363 -18.06 9.70 1.18
CA PHE A 363 -17.94 10.98 1.90
C PHE A 363 -18.96 12.02 1.44
N SER A 364 -20.06 12.11 2.16
CA SER A 364 -21.17 13.03 1.82
C SER A 364 -20.75 14.51 1.85
N GLU A 365 -19.77 14.85 2.68
CA GLU A 365 -19.24 16.20 2.88
C GLU A 365 -18.49 16.76 1.68
N TYR A 366 -17.92 15.89 0.82
CA TYR A 366 -17.19 16.30 -0.38
C TYR A 366 -18.07 16.43 -1.63
N ARG A 367 -19.34 15.98 -1.58
CA ARG A 367 -20.26 16.05 -2.73
C ARG A 367 -20.39 17.46 -3.32
N PRO A 368 -20.43 18.56 -2.54
CA PRO A 368 -20.46 19.92 -3.08
C PRO A 368 -19.19 20.35 -3.83
N GLN A 369 -18.06 19.67 -3.61
CA GLN A 369 -16.76 19.94 -4.23
C GLN A 369 -16.53 19.10 -5.48
N LEU A 370 -17.19 17.94 -5.59
CA LEU A 370 -17.07 17.07 -6.75
C LEU A 370 -17.88 17.60 -7.95
N PRO A 371 -17.54 17.17 -9.19
CA PRO A 371 -18.42 17.29 -10.35
C PRO A 371 -19.84 16.82 -10.11
N GLU A 372 -20.77 17.19 -10.99
CA GLU A 372 -22.10 16.57 -11.01
C GLU A 372 -21.99 15.05 -11.32
N GLN A 373 -22.98 14.28 -10.89
CA GLN A 373 -22.98 12.82 -11.05
C GLN A 373 -22.88 12.36 -12.51
N ASN A 374 -23.39 13.18 -13.44
CA ASN A 374 -23.37 12.91 -14.88
C ASN A 374 -22.24 13.64 -15.62
N ALA A 375 -21.26 14.20 -14.90
CA ALA A 375 -20.13 14.84 -15.53
C ALA A 375 -19.41 13.86 -16.47
N ALA A 376 -19.16 14.30 -17.69
CA ALA A 376 -18.37 13.56 -18.66
C ALA A 376 -16.88 13.64 -18.30
N GLY A 377 -16.09 12.73 -18.89
CA GLY A 377 -14.63 12.73 -18.75
C GLY A 377 -14.10 11.75 -17.70
N GLY A 378 -12.77 11.58 -17.71
CA GLY A 378 -12.03 10.81 -16.71
C GLY A 378 -12.34 9.32 -16.63
N GLY A 379 -13.13 8.77 -17.54
CA GLY A 379 -13.41 7.34 -17.64
C GLY A 379 -12.33 6.58 -18.41
N TYR A 380 -12.62 5.31 -18.70
CA TYR A 380 -11.79 4.48 -19.57
C TYR A 380 -11.94 4.90 -21.05
N PRO A 381 -10.87 4.77 -21.86
CA PRO A 381 -10.93 5.07 -23.28
C PRO A 381 -11.90 4.10 -24.01
N PRO A 382 -12.68 4.57 -25.00
CA PRO A 382 -13.67 3.73 -25.70
C PRO A 382 -13.08 2.51 -26.42
N GLY A 383 -11.82 2.58 -26.84
CA GLY A 383 -11.11 1.49 -27.51
C GLY A 383 -10.62 0.37 -26.59
N GLY A 384 -10.83 0.49 -25.28
CA GLY A 384 -10.30 -0.44 -24.29
C GLY A 384 -8.87 -0.09 -23.85
N LEU A 385 -8.32 -0.97 -23.01
CA LEU A 385 -6.98 -0.82 -22.44
C LEU A 385 -6.13 -2.03 -22.79
N TYR A 386 -4.81 -1.85 -22.73
CA TYR A 386 -3.86 -2.96 -22.66
C TYR A 386 -4.19 -3.88 -21.47
N ARG A 387 -3.82 -5.15 -21.56
CA ARG A 387 -3.87 -6.14 -20.49
C ARG A 387 -2.59 -6.09 -19.63
N PHE A 388 -2.61 -6.77 -18.49
CA PHE A 388 -1.42 -7.00 -17.68
C PHE A 388 -1.38 -8.44 -17.17
N ASP A 389 -0.17 -8.93 -16.91
CA ASP A 389 0.11 -10.18 -16.22
C ASP A 389 1.14 -9.89 -15.11
N ASN A 390 0.70 -10.05 -13.87
CA ASN A 390 1.53 -9.97 -12.67
C ASN A 390 1.47 -11.27 -11.85
N SER A 391 1.25 -12.40 -12.52
CA SER A 391 1.25 -13.73 -11.91
C SER A 391 2.53 -13.97 -11.10
N GLN A 392 3.70 -13.53 -11.57
CA GLN A 392 4.94 -13.64 -10.80
C GLN A 392 4.85 -12.99 -9.42
N ALA A 393 4.27 -11.78 -9.34
CA ALA A 393 4.13 -11.07 -8.08
C ALA A 393 3.12 -11.75 -7.14
N THR A 394 1.98 -12.21 -7.66
CA THR A 394 0.96 -12.89 -6.85
C THR A 394 1.40 -14.29 -6.40
N GLU A 395 2.06 -15.06 -7.26
CA GLU A 395 2.49 -16.43 -6.98
C GLU A 395 3.78 -16.52 -6.17
N LYS A 396 4.81 -15.71 -6.50
CA LYS A 396 6.13 -15.80 -5.84
C LYS A 396 6.25 -14.94 -4.60
N LEU A 397 5.57 -13.78 -4.56
CA LEU A 397 5.58 -12.91 -3.38
C LEU A 397 4.33 -13.10 -2.51
N GLY A 398 3.37 -13.94 -2.93
CA GLY A 398 2.15 -14.20 -2.18
C GLY A 398 1.29 -12.95 -1.98
N LEU A 399 1.31 -12.02 -2.96
CA LEU A 399 0.61 -10.75 -2.84
C LEU A 399 -0.88 -10.91 -3.09
N THR A 400 -1.66 -10.33 -2.18
CA THR A 400 -3.10 -10.07 -2.32
C THR A 400 -3.31 -8.57 -2.23
N TYR A 401 -4.02 -8.00 -3.20
CA TYR A 401 -4.15 -6.55 -3.32
C TYR A 401 -5.42 -6.02 -2.68
N ARG A 402 -5.33 -4.80 -2.13
CA ARG A 402 -6.46 -4.01 -1.66
C ARG A 402 -7.32 -3.55 -2.84
N THR A 403 -8.60 -3.33 -2.56
CA THR A 403 -9.54 -2.78 -3.56
C THR A 403 -9.31 -1.28 -3.75
N LEU A 404 -9.67 -0.76 -4.93
CA LEU A 404 -9.57 0.68 -5.22
C LEU A 404 -10.40 1.49 -4.22
N SER A 405 -11.63 1.05 -3.94
CA SER A 405 -12.52 1.72 -2.99
C SER A 405 -11.90 1.84 -1.59
N ALA A 406 -11.33 0.76 -1.06
CA ALA A 406 -10.67 0.78 0.23
C ALA A 406 -9.43 1.72 0.23
N SER A 407 -8.57 1.61 -0.79
CA SER A 407 -7.36 2.44 -0.90
C SER A 407 -7.69 3.94 -0.95
N ILE A 408 -8.65 4.33 -1.80
CA ILE A 408 -9.08 5.73 -1.94
C ILE A 408 -9.75 6.22 -0.66
N THR A 409 -10.65 5.43 -0.05
CA THR A 409 -11.33 5.80 1.19
C THR A 409 -10.35 6.06 2.32
N GLU A 410 -9.38 5.16 2.54
CA GLU A 410 -8.35 5.35 3.56
C GLU A 410 -7.40 6.50 3.25
N THR A 411 -7.16 6.77 1.96
CA THR A 411 -6.39 7.96 1.54
C THR A 411 -7.11 9.24 1.94
N VAL A 412 -8.42 9.34 1.65
CA VAL A 412 -9.23 10.52 2.02
C VAL A 412 -9.23 10.73 3.54
N ILE A 413 -9.42 9.66 4.32
CA ILE A 413 -9.38 9.72 5.80
C ILE A 413 -8.01 10.21 6.29
N SER A 414 -6.92 9.73 5.68
CA SER A 414 -5.57 10.18 6.01
C SER A 414 -5.37 11.66 5.67
N LEU A 415 -5.90 12.14 4.55
CA LEU A 415 -5.82 13.54 4.13
C LEU A 415 -6.66 14.48 5.01
N GLN A 416 -7.82 14.01 5.51
CA GLN A 416 -8.65 14.75 6.46
C GLN A 416 -7.88 15.10 7.74
N LYS A 417 -7.05 14.18 8.24
CA LYS A 417 -6.21 14.39 9.43
C LYS A 417 -5.12 15.45 9.23
N LEU A 418 -4.77 15.77 7.99
CA LEU A 418 -3.77 16.79 7.66
C LEU A 418 -4.38 18.19 7.41
N GLN A 419 -5.71 18.27 7.30
CA GLN A 419 -6.45 19.53 7.10
C GLN A 419 -6.91 20.17 8.42
N ASN A 420 -6.95 19.38 9.49
CA ASN A 420 -7.26 19.79 10.87
C ASN A 420 -5.96 19.98 11.65
#